data_AF-A0A346PMW1-F1
#
_entry.id   AF-A0A346PMW1-F1
#
_cell.length_a   1.000
_cell.length_b   1.000
_cell.length_c   1.000
_cell.angle_alpha   90.00
_cell.angle_beta   90.00
_cell.angle_gamma   90.00
#
_symmetry.space_group_name_H-M   'P 1'
#
loop_
_entity.id
_entity.type
_entity.pdbx_description
1 polymer ?
#
loop_
_entity_poly.entity_id
_entity_poly.type
_entity_poly.pdbx_seq_one_letter_code
_entity_poly.pdbx_strand_id
1 'polypeptide(L)'
;MIVAATLTVIGLLLGIALVQSYALRLSGVLVVPLFAVYVLYDFLALPVFVLGTVAAYVGLSMLQQRTLLFGRQLLLASMAISMAAPLAVFGGLAAVGVPGITLSSFTFVGTILPGVAAYNYHQLDSDRRREDVLVSSGALVGLVALGASLVNLTLAPSLGRFTPPLLYGERADIAIARDATIGGEDALFVDASLGLILAVIVLGMIVSEGVYGRWGIRLNGIIALPLLALFALQSAAIVPLYVAGIAVVYSLLTLLHRTTLLYGRVLLSTGLVIAVVGAVPIAMFVPVTSALHVFFTAILIGVGAYNLHRMPPGHRLTSISLSAGAFAIFAIGLRLALSPGPDGLLVTQLPLQLTLLGAAIVAGGHTALRLERLRPADRDRRPQASSGHT
;
A
#
# COMPACT_ATOMS: atom_id res chain seq x y z
N MET A 1 10.89 -14.17 -4.29
CA MET A 1 9.59 -13.49 -4.49
C MET A 1 8.39 -14.42 -4.68
N ILE A 2 8.55 -15.55 -5.40
CA ILE A 2 7.46 -16.46 -5.80
C ILE A 2 6.55 -16.91 -4.64
N VAL A 3 7.13 -17.32 -3.50
CA VAL A 3 6.34 -17.77 -2.33
C VAL A 3 5.45 -16.65 -1.81
N ALA A 4 5.98 -15.43 -1.63
CA ALA A 4 5.18 -14.28 -1.18
C ALA A 4 4.06 -13.93 -2.18
N ALA A 5 4.35 -13.97 -3.48
CA ALA A 5 3.34 -13.79 -4.52
C ALA A 5 2.25 -14.86 -4.45
N THR A 6 2.63 -16.12 -4.23
CA THR A 6 1.71 -17.26 -4.09
C THR A 6 0.80 -17.09 -2.87
N LEU A 7 1.35 -16.79 -1.70
CA LEU A 7 0.56 -16.52 -0.48
C LEU A 7 -0.39 -15.34 -0.68
N THR A 8 0.07 -14.30 -1.36
CA THR A 8 -0.73 -13.11 -1.63
C THR A 8 -1.88 -13.44 -2.57
N VAL A 9 -1.62 -14.15 -3.67
CA VAL A 9 -2.64 -14.57 -4.64
C VAL A 9 -3.67 -15.50 -3.98
N ILE A 10 -3.23 -16.51 -3.23
CA ILE A 10 -4.14 -17.44 -2.54
C ILE A 10 -5.00 -16.67 -1.53
N GLY A 11 -4.41 -15.79 -0.71
CA GLY A 11 -5.17 -14.98 0.25
C GLY A 11 -6.16 -14.03 -0.42
N LEU A 12 -5.81 -13.43 -1.56
CA LEU A 12 -6.71 -12.59 -2.35
C LEU A 12 -7.87 -13.40 -2.96
N LEU A 13 -7.60 -14.58 -3.51
CA LEU A 13 -8.62 -15.47 -4.08
C LEU A 13 -9.56 -16.00 -3.00
N LEU A 14 -9.02 -16.39 -1.84
CA LEU A 14 -9.81 -16.74 -0.67
C LEU A 14 -10.69 -15.56 -0.24
N GLY A 15 -10.14 -14.35 -0.27
CA GLY A 15 -10.90 -13.12 -0.02
C GLY A 15 -12.04 -12.89 -1.00
N ILE A 16 -11.82 -13.11 -2.29
CA ILE A 16 -12.89 -13.04 -3.31
C ILE A 16 -13.99 -14.06 -2.98
N ALA A 17 -13.62 -15.32 -2.73
CA ALA A 17 -14.57 -16.39 -2.45
C ALA A 17 -15.42 -16.10 -1.20
N LEU A 18 -14.78 -15.66 -0.10
CA LEU A 18 -15.47 -15.37 1.16
C LEU A 18 -16.31 -14.09 1.10
N VAL A 19 -15.85 -13.06 0.39
CA VAL A 19 -16.65 -11.84 0.15
C VAL A 19 -17.91 -12.18 -0.65
N GLN A 20 -17.80 -13.03 -1.68
CA GLN A 20 -18.95 -13.41 -2.51
C GLN A 20 -19.90 -14.37 -1.79
N SER A 21 -19.38 -15.33 -1.04
CA SER A 21 -20.19 -16.39 -0.42
C SER A 21 -20.82 -15.97 0.90
N TYR A 22 -20.11 -15.17 1.70
CA TYR A 22 -20.52 -14.84 3.07
C TYR A 22 -20.63 -13.34 3.32
N ALA A 23 -20.35 -12.46 2.35
CA ALA A 23 -20.33 -11.01 2.53
C ALA A 23 -19.41 -10.52 3.68
N LEU A 24 -18.37 -11.30 3.99
CA LEU A 24 -17.31 -10.94 4.95
C LEU A 24 -16.35 -9.92 4.31
N ARG A 25 -15.62 -9.17 5.14
CA ARG A 25 -14.68 -8.13 4.67
C ARG A 25 -13.22 -8.51 4.86
N LEU A 26 -12.95 -9.54 5.66
CA LEU A 26 -11.64 -10.08 6.02
C LEU A 26 -10.64 -9.00 6.44
N SER A 27 -11.10 -8.07 7.28
CA SER A 27 -10.32 -6.90 7.72
C SER A 27 -9.80 -6.00 6.59
N GLY A 28 -10.17 -6.26 5.32
CA GLY A 28 -9.59 -5.65 4.12
C GLY A 28 -8.86 -6.67 3.25
N VAL A 29 -9.17 -6.64 1.95
CA VAL A 29 -8.67 -7.55 0.90
C VAL A 29 -7.16 -7.86 0.98
N LEU A 30 -6.35 -6.85 1.32
CA LEU A 30 -4.89 -6.96 1.37
C LEU A 30 -4.32 -7.34 2.75
N VAL A 31 -5.09 -7.19 3.82
CA VAL A 31 -4.55 -7.27 5.19
C VAL A 31 -4.08 -8.68 5.49
N VAL A 32 -4.96 -9.68 5.35
CA VAL A 32 -4.66 -11.09 5.66
C VAL A 32 -3.48 -11.63 4.83
N PRO A 33 -3.46 -11.54 3.49
CA PRO A 33 -2.34 -12.04 2.70
C PRO A 33 -1.01 -11.36 3.02
N LEU A 34 -1.01 -10.02 3.18
CA LEU A 34 0.24 -9.32 3.48
C LEU A 34 0.71 -9.59 4.90
N PHE A 35 -0.19 -9.68 5.88
CA PHE A 35 0.17 -10.09 7.25
C PHE A 35 0.91 -11.43 7.23
N ALA A 36 0.46 -12.42 6.45
CA ALA A 36 1.14 -13.69 6.35
C ALA A 36 2.58 -13.54 5.82
N VAL A 37 2.77 -12.74 4.77
CA VAL A 37 4.12 -12.46 4.21
C VAL A 37 5.00 -11.72 5.23
N TYR A 38 4.44 -10.73 5.91
CA TYR A 38 5.15 -9.95 6.94
C TYR A 38 5.59 -10.82 8.12
N VAL A 39 4.69 -11.64 8.65
CA VAL A 39 4.98 -12.54 9.78
C VAL A 39 6.06 -13.55 9.41
N LEU A 40 6.03 -14.09 8.19
CA LEU A 40 7.06 -15.03 7.74
C LEU A 40 8.43 -14.35 7.54
N TYR A 41 8.44 -13.10 7.11
CA TYR A 41 9.68 -12.35 6.92
C TYR A 41 10.27 -11.86 8.25
N ASP A 42 9.43 -11.38 9.17
CA ASP A 42 9.85 -10.86 10.49
C ASP A 42 8.82 -11.32 11.52
N PHE A 43 9.23 -12.20 12.43
CA PHE A 43 8.33 -12.75 13.44
C PHE A 43 7.83 -11.68 14.42
N LEU A 44 8.55 -10.56 14.59
CA LEU A 44 8.07 -9.41 15.38
C LEU A 44 6.90 -8.69 14.69
N ALA A 45 6.66 -8.90 13.39
CA ALA A 45 5.51 -8.31 12.71
C ALA A 45 4.18 -8.75 13.34
N LEU A 46 4.08 -9.98 13.87
CA LEU A 46 2.85 -10.47 14.50
C LEU A 46 2.45 -9.64 15.74
N PRO A 47 3.27 -9.54 16.81
CA PRO A 47 2.92 -8.72 17.97
C PRO A 47 2.76 -7.24 17.61
N VAL A 48 3.58 -6.72 16.68
CA VAL A 48 3.48 -5.34 16.18
C VAL A 48 2.13 -5.07 15.54
N PHE A 49 1.65 -5.98 14.69
CA PHE A 49 0.38 -5.82 13.98
C PHE A 49 -0.82 -6.01 14.88
N VAL A 50 -0.76 -6.94 15.84
CA VAL A 50 -1.79 -7.08 16.87
C VAL A 50 -1.90 -5.78 17.69
N LEU A 51 -0.76 -5.28 18.18
CA LEU A 51 -0.71 -4.02 18.94
C LEU A 51 -1.22 -2.83 18.12
N GLY A 52 -0.78 -2.71 16.86
CA GLY A 52 -1.23 -1.65 15.95
C GLY A 52 -2.73 -1.72 15.66
N THR A 53 -3.30 -2.92 15.53
CA THR A 53 -4.73 -3.12 15.28
C THR A 53 -5.54 -2.71 16.51
N VAL A 54 -5.13 -3.15 17.70
CA VAL A 54 -5.79 -2.81 18.97
C VAL A 54 -5.71 -1.30 19.22
N ALA A 55 -4.52 -0.71 19.08
CA ALA A 55 -4.32 0.72 19.28
C ALA A 55 -5.17 1.57 18.31
N ALA A 56 -5.19 1.21 17.03
CA ALA A 56 -6.01 1.89 16.04
C ALA A 56 -7.51 1.71 16.32
N TYR A 57 -7.94 0.50 16.69
CA TYR A 57 -9.35 0.24 16.99
C TYR A 57 -9.84 1.06 18.20
N VAL A 58 -9.08 1.06 19.30
CA VAL A 58 -9.39 1.87 20.50
C VAL A 58 -9.33 3.37 20.18
N GLY A 59 -8.30 3.81 19.46
CA GLY A 59 -8.12 5.20 19.08
C GLY A 59 -9.25 5.71 18.17
N LEU A 60 -9.76 4.87 17.26
CA LEU A 60 -10.92 5.18 16.45
C LEU A 60 -12.19 5.37 17.30
N SER A 61 -12.43 4.48 18.26
CA SER A 61 -13.57 4.63 19.17
C SER A 61 -13.50 5.93 19.97
N MET A 62 -12.31 6.31 20.46
CA MET A 62 -12.11 7.59 21.13
C MET A 62 -12.33 8.80 20.20
N LEU A 63 -11.83 8.73 18.97
CA LEU A 63 -12.00 9.80 17.98
C LEU A 63 -13.46 10.00 17.62
N GLN A 64 -14.23 8.93 17.39
CA GLN A 64 -15.65 9.05 17.07
C GLN A 64 -16.48 9.63 18.22
N GLN A 65 -16.10 9.35 19.47
CA GLN A 65 -16.78 9.93 20.64
C GLN A 65 -16.48 11.43 20.80
N ARG A 66 -15.33 11.91 20.30
CA ARG A 66 -14.85 13.28 20.53
C ARG A 66 -14.85 14.17 19.29
N THR A 67 -15.06 13.61 18.10
CA THR A 67 -14.93 14.33 16.82
C THR A 67 -15.99 13.85 15.83
N LEU A 68 -16.28 14.68 14.83
CA LEU A 68 -17.19 14.36 13.72
C LEU A 68 -16.45 13.75 12.52
N LEU A 69 -15.40 12.96 12.75
CA LEU A 69 -14.63 12.33 11.69
C LEU A 69 -15.35 11.06 11.20
N PHE A 70 -15.67 11.01 9.90
CA PHE A 70 -16.38 9.88 9.29
C PHE A 70 -15.73 9.42 7.98
N GLY A 71 -16.13 8.23 7.52
CA GLY A 71 -15.79 7.72 6.19
C GLY A 71 -14.29 7.59 5.96
N ARG A 72 -13.74 8.36 5.01
CA ARG A 72 -12.33 8.29 4.61
C ARG A 72 -11.39 8.88 5.65
N GLN A 73 -11.76 9.97 6.31
CA GLN A 73 -10.90 10.62 7.31
C GLN A 73 -10.65 9.69 8.50
N LEU A 74 -11.66 8.91 8.88
CA LEU A 74 -11.53 7.87 9.89
C LEU A 74 -10.54 6.77 9.45
N LEU A 75 -10.56 6.35 8.19
CA LEU A 75 -9.57 5.42 7.65
C LEU A 75 -8.14 6.01 7.73
N LEU A 76 -7.95 7.27 7.35
CA LEU A 76 -6.66 7.95 7.45
C LEU A 76 -6.15 8.01 8.89
N ALA A 77 -7.02 8.40 9.83
CA ALA A 77 -6.69 8.45 11.24
C ALA A 77 -6.28 7.07 11.78
N SER A 78 -7.00 6.01 11.39
CA SER A 78 -6.68 4.63 11.80
C SER A 78 -5.29 4.19 11.34
N MET A 79 -4.92 4.51 10.08
CA MET A 79 -3.60 4.19 9.53
C MET A 79 -2.50 5.01 10.21
N ALA A 80 -2.75 6.29 10.51
CA ALA A 80 -1.80 7.12 11.22
C ALA A 80 -1.56 6.61 12.66
N ILE A 81 -2.62 6.26 13.39
CA ILE A 81 -2.52 5.70 14.74
C ILE A 81 -1.79 4.35 14.72
N SER A 82 -2.12 3.48 13.77
CA SER A 82 -1.50 2.15 13.69
C SER A 82 -0.03 2.18 13.34
N MET A 83 0.45 3.22 12.64
CA MET A 83 1.88 3.42 12.41
C MET A 83 2.59 4.09 13.59
N ALA A 84 1.94 5.09 14.22
CA ALA A 84 2.52 5.82 15.33
C ALA A 84 2.67 4.95 16.59
N ALA A 85 1.71 4.09 16.88
CA ALA A 85 1.71 3.29 18.11
C ALA A 85 2.89 2.30 18.19
N PRO A 86 3.17 1.44 17.18
CA PRO A 86 4.36 0.62 17.17
C PRO A 86 5.65 1.43 17.20
N LEU A 87 5.72 2.56 16.49
CA LEU A 87 6.92 3.41 16.55
C LEU A 87 7.18 3.92 17.96
N ALA A 88 6.13 4.38 18.67
CA ALA A 88 6.25 4.85 20.04
C ALA A 88 6.67 3.74 21.01
N VAL A 89 6.05 2.55 20.90
CA VAL A 89 6.34 1.41 21.78
C VAL A 89 7.74 0.85 21.51
N PHE A 90 8.02 0.43 20.28
CA PHE A 90 9.28 -0.23 19.93
C PHE A 90 10.44 0.77 19.89
N GLY A 91 10.22 2.00 19.42
CA GLY A 91 11.21 3.07 19.49
C GLY A 91 11.52 3.49 20.93
N GLY A 92 10.51 3.52 21.80
CA GLY A 92 10.71 3.77 23.23
C GLY A 92 11.51 2.66 23.92
N LEU A 93 11.18 1.39 23.65
CA LEU A 93 11.92 0.24 24.18
C LEU A 93 13.38 0.23 23.69
N ALA A 94 13.61 0.54 22.41
CA ALA A 94 14.95 0.68 21.86
C ALA A 94 15.72 1.84 22.52
N ALA A 95 15.06 2.98 22.78
CA ALA A 95 15.68 4.13 23.44
C ALA A 95 16.09 3.85 24.91
N VAL A 96 15.37 2.95 25.60
CA VAL A 96 15.71 2.48 26.96
C VAL A 96 16.73 1.34 26.94
N GLY A 97 17.19 0.92 25.75
CA GLY A 97 18.28 -0.05 25.58
C GLY A 97 17.85 -1.50 25.65
N VAL A 98 16.58 -1.83 25.39
CA VAL A 98 16.14 -3.24 25.32
C VAL A 98 16.72 -3.89 24.07
N PRO A 99 17.61 -4.90 24.19
CA PRO A 99 18.29 -5.49 23.05
C PRO A 99 17.33 -6.32 22.19
N GLY A 100 17.55 -6.35 20.88
CA GLY A 100 16.80 -7.19 19.95
C GLY A 100 15.39 -6.69 19.57
N ILE A 101 14.97 -5.51 20.05
CA ILE A 101 13.67 -4.92 19.73
C ILE A 101 13.85 -3.78 18.72
N THR A 102 14.21 -4.11 17.48
CA THR A 102 14.30 -3.13 16.39
C THR A 102 13.34 -3.53 15.27
N LEU A 103 12.52 -2.57 14.84
CA LEU A 103 11.62 -2.78 13.71
C LEU A 103 12.39 -2.65 12.42
N SER A 104 12.29 -3.65 11.55
CA SER A 104 12.74 -3.51 10.17
C SER A 104 11.89 -2.45 9.45
N SER A 105 12.48 -1.71 8.51
CA SER A 105 11.73 -0.73 7.70
C SER A 105 10.59 -1.38 6.91
N PHE A 106 10.74 -2.66 6.55
CA PHE A 106 9.68 -3.47 5.97
C PHE A 106 8.50 -3.60 6.93
N THR A 107 8.73 -4.19 8.11
CA THR A 107 7.70 -4.39 9.13
C THR A 107 7.05 -3.06 9.50
N PHE A 108 7.83 -1.98 9.57
CA PHE A 108 7.34 -0.65 9.84
C PHE A 108 6.33 -0.15 8.78
N VAL A 109 6.61 -0.29 7.49
CA VAL A 109 5.63 0.06 6.44
C VAL A 109 4.37 -0.79 6.54
N GLY A 110 4.53 -2.06 6.92
CA GLY A 110 3.43 -2.98 7.15
C GLY A 110 2.45 -2.50 8.22
N THR A 111 2.89 -1.66 9.17
CA THR A 111 2.05 -1.10 10.24
C THR A 111 0.90 -0.20 9.78
N ILE A 112 0.82 0.13 8.48
CA ILE A 112 -0.36 0.76 7.87
C ILE A 112 -1.56 -0.21 7.86
N LEU A 113 -1.30 -1.49 7.59
CA LEU A 113 -2.33 -2.52 7.40
C LEU A 113 -3.18 -2.80 8.66
N PRO A 114 -2.61 -2.86 9.88
CA PRO A 114 -3.38 -2.89 11.12
C PRO A 114 -4.43 -1.77 11.25
N GLY A 115 -4.14 -0.56 10.77
CA GLY A 115 -5.10 0.54 10.76
C GLY A 115 -6.27 0.27 9.81
N VAL A 116 -5.97 -0.25 8.61
CA VAL A 116 -7.00 -0.70 7.65
C VAL A 116 -7.86 -1.82 8.26
N ALA A 117 -7.25 -2.75 8.99
CA ALA A 117 -7.94 -3.83 9.69
C ALA A 117 -8.91 -3.27 10.74
N ALA A 118 -8.41 -2.43 11.64
CA ALA A 118 -9.20 -1.77 12.68
C ALA A 118 -10.38 -0.98 12.12
N TYR A 119 -10.15 -0.20 11.05
CA TYR A 119 -11.20 0.52 10.35
C TYR A 119 -12.29 -0.42 9.81
N ASN A 120 -11.90 -1.52 9.15
CA ASN A 120 -12.86 -2.46 8.58
C ASN A 120 -13.68 -3.17 9.67
N TYR A 121 -13.07 -3.53 10.80
CA TYR A 121 -13.79 -4.10 11.94
C TYR A 121 -14.79 -3.11 12.56
N HIS A 122 -14.42 -1.84 12.63
CA HIS A 122 -15.31 -0.79 13.14
C HIS A 122 -16.52 -0.54 12.24
N GLN A 123 -16.39 -0.84 10.94
CA GLN A 123 -17.47 -0.69 9.96
C GLN A 123 -18.35 -1.93 9.80
N LEU A 124 -18.12 -2.98 10.60
CA LEU A 124 -18.96 -4.18 10.67
C LEU A 124 -19.86 -4.12 11.90
N ASP A 125 -21.07 -4.66 11.74
CA ASP A 125 -22.00 -4.89 12.84
C ASP A 125 -21.35 -5.79 13.91
N SER A 126 -21.75 -5.61 15.17
CA SER A 126 -21.16 -6.31 16.33
C SER A 126 -21.12 -7.82 16.14
N ASP A 127 -22.19 -8.37 15.57
CA ASP A 127 -22.41 -9.82 15.50
C ASP A 127 -21.50 -10.45 14.44
N ARG A 128 -21.34 -9.76 13.31
CA ARG A 128 -20.48 -10.20 12.19
C ARG A 128 -19.01 -9.92 12.43
N ARG A 129 -18.67 -9.02 13.35
CA ARG A 129 -17.29 -8.67 13.68
C ARG A 129 -16.52 -9.88 14.23
N ARG A 130 -17.14 -10.69 15.08
CA ARG A 130 -16.50 -11.88 15.66
C ARG A 130 -16.20 -12.92 14.58
N GLU A 131 -17.16 -13.16 13.70
CA GLU A 131 -17.00 -14.07 12.56
C GLU A 131 -15.88 -13.60 11.63
N ASP A 132 -15.86 -12.31 11.26
CA ASP A 132 -14.83 -11.75 10.38
C ASP A 132 -13.43 -11.87 11.01
N VAL A 133 -13.31 -11.62 12.32
CA VAL A 133 -12.04 -11.81 13.06
C VAL A 133 -11.63 -13.28 13.05
N LEU A 134 -12.51 -14.22 13.41
CA LEU A 134 -12.18 -15.64 13.46
C LEU A 134 -11.77 -16.20 12.09
N VAL A 135 -12.51 -15.85 11.04
CA VAL A 135 -12.20 -16.29 9.68
C VAL A 135 -10.91 -15.66 9.18
N SER A 136 -10.67 -14.37 9.46
CA SER A 136 -9.42 -13.69 9.11
C SER A 136 -8.21 -14.28 9.83
N SER A 137 -8.35 -14.60 11.12
CA SER A 137 -7.31 -15.26 11.91
C SER A 137 -7.05 -16.68 11.41
N GLY A 138 -8.09 -17.46 11.11
CA GLY A 138 -7.94 -18.80 10.52
C GLY A 138 -7.24 -18.77 9.16
N ALA A 139 -7.64 -17.84 8.29
CA ALA A 139 -6.99 -17.62 7.00
C ALA A 139 -5.52 -17.20 7.14
N LEU A 140 -5.21 -16.30 8.08
CA LEU A 140 -3.85 -15.87 8.39
C LEU A 140 -2.99 -17.06 8.84
N VAL A 141 -3.48 -17.85 9.81
CA VAL A 141 -2.77 -19.04 10.32
C VAL A 141 -2.53 -20.04 9.19
N GLY A 142 -3.55 -20.28 8.35
CA GLY A 142 -3.43 -21.17 7.19
C GLY A 142 -2.39 -20.70 6.17
N LEU A 143 -2.37 -19.41 5.84
CA LEU A 143 -1.38 -18.83 4.92
C LEU A 143 0.04 -18.83 5.52
N VAL A 144 0.19 -18.56 6.82
CA VAL A 144 1.48 -18.65 7.50
C VAL A 144 1.98 -20.09 7.50
N ALA A 145 1.14 -21.05 7.84
CA ALA A 145 1.49 -22.47 7.81
C ALA A 145 1.88 -22.93 6.39
N LEU A 146 1.12 -22.52 5.38
CA LEU A 146 1.44 -22.78 3.97
C LEU A 146 2.79 -22.17 3.59
N GLY A 147 3.02 -20.91 3.91
CA GLY A 147 4.29 -20.24 3.61
C GLY A 147 5.48 -20.88 4.31
N ALA A 148 5.34 -21.22 5.59
CA ALA A 148 6.34 -21.95 6.36
C ALA A 148 6.62 -23.35 5.80
N SER A 149 5.65 -23.99 5.14
CA SER A 149 5.85 -25.27 4.45
C SER A 149 6.56 -25.11 3.10
N LEU A 150 6.30 -24.00 2.39
CA LEU A 150 6.88 -23.69 1.08
C LEU A 150 8.30 -23.13 1.16
N VAL A 151 8.69 -22.52 2.29
CA VAL A 151 10.07 -22.10 2.56
C VAL A 151 10.80 -23.25 3.23
N ASN A 152 11.54 -24.03 2.44
CA ASN A 152 12.32 -25.14 2.95
C ASN A 152 13.55 -25.42 2.06
N LEU A 153 14.51 -26.15 2.61
CA LEU A 153 15.75 -26.54 1.93
C LEU A 153 15.53 -27.27 0.59
N THR A 154 14.51 -28.14 0.50
CA THR A 154 14.27 -28.94 -0.71
C THR A 154 13.74 -28.09 -1.87
N LEU A 155 12.96 -27.05 -1.58
CA LEU A 155 12.36 -26.17 -2.57
C LEU A 155 13.24 -24.96 -2.89
N ALA A 156 14.21 -24.61 -2.04
CA ALA A 156 15.10 -23.46 -2.23
C ALA A 156 15.79 -23.42 -3.62
N PRO A 157 16.35 -24.53 -4.16
CA PRO A 157 16.98 -24.51 -5.48
C PRO A 157 16.01 -24.20 -6.62
N SER A 158 14.73 -24.58 -6.45
CA SER A 158 13.69 -24.40 -7.45
C SER A 158 12.99 -23.05 -7.29
N LEU A 159 12.39 -22.74 -6.14
CA LEU A 159 11.58 -21.53 -5.96
C LEU A 159 12.39 -20.29 -5.61
N GLY A 160 13.58 -20.48 -5.04
CA GLY A 160 14.37 -19.40 -4.46
C GLY A 160 15.29 -18.68 -5.44
N ARG A 161 15.59 -19.27 -6.61
CA ARG A 161 16.59 -18.74 -7.56
C ARG A 161 16.01 -18.13 -8.83
N PHE A 162 14.76 -18.42 -9.19
CA PHE A 162 14.15 -17.86 -10.41
C PHE A 162 13.79 -16.38 -10.31
N THR A 163 13.63 -15.87 -9.09
CA THR A 163 13.32 -14.46 -8.82
C THR A 163 14.21 -14.00 -7.69
N PRO A 164 14.50 -12.69 -7.55
CA PRO A 164 15.19 -12.18 -6.38
C PRO A 164 14.55 -12.72 -5.08
N PRO A 165 15.37 -13.12 -4.09
CA PRO A 165 14.87 -13.75 -2.87
C PRO A 165 14.01 -12.75 -2.09
N LEU A 166 13.00 -13.28 -1.38
CA LEU A 166 12.16 -12.48 -0.48
C LEU A 166 11.97 -13.24 0.82
N LEU A 167 11.11 -14.26 0.81
CA LEU A 167 10.95 -15.18 1.94
C LEU A 167 12.04 -16.25 2.00
N TYR A 168 12.95 -16.26 1.03
CA TYR A 168 14.19 -17.05 1.03
C TYR A 168 15.42 -16.15 1.28
N GLY A 169 15.21 -14.84 1.49
CA GLY A 169 16.29 -13.88 1.67
C GLY A 169 16.96 -14.02 3.03
N GLU A 170 18.17 -13.50 3.16
CA GLU A 170 18.97 -13.57 4.40
C GLU A 170 18.33 -12.81 5.57
N ARG A 171 17.41 -11.89 5.28
CA ARG A 171 16.69 -11.09 6.28
C ARG A 171 15.33 -11.68 6.67
N ALA A 172 14.91 -12.77 6.03
CA ALA A 172 13.64 -13.40 6.34
C ALA A 172 13.80 -14.41 7.48
N ASP A 173 13.16 -14.17 8.61
CA ASP A 173 13.23 -15.02 9.79
C ASP A 173 12.85 -16.47 9.49
N ILE A 174 11.84 -16.70 8.63
CA ILE A 174 11.47 -18.06 8.22
C ILE A 174 12.58 -18.77 7.45
N ALA A 175 13.34 -18.05 6.61
CA ALA A 175 14.44 -18.64 5.85
C ALA A 175 15.60 -19.02 6.78
N ILE A 176 15.93 -18.15 7.74
CA ILE A 176 16.93 -18.40 8.78
C ILE A 176 16.50 -19.59 9.64
N ALA A 177 15.27 -19.60 10.13
CA ALA A 177 14.74 -20.66 10.98
C ALA A 177 14.67 -22.04 10.28
N ARG A 178 14.64 -22.06 8.94
CA ARG A 178 14.59 -23.27 8.12
C ARG A 178 15.92 -23.61 7.46
N ASP A 179 16.99 -22.85 7.75
CA ASP A 179 18.30 -22.97 7.12
C ASP A 179 18.23 -22.97 5.58
N ALA A 180 17.32 -22.19 5.03
CA ALA A 180 16.99 -22.17 3.60
C ALA A 180 17.39 -20.84 2.94
N THR A 181 18.28 -20.07 3.55
CA THR A 181 18.65 -18.73 3.08
C THR A 181 19.37 -18.79 1.72
N ILE A 182 19.08 -17.78 0.90
CA ILE A 182 19.71 -17.56 -0.41
C ILE A 182 20.21 -16.13 -0.42
N GLY A 183 21.50 -15.95 -0.74
CA GLY A 183 22.11 -14.63 -0.81
C GLY A 183 21.47 -13.73 -1.85
N GLY A 184 21.31 -12.45 -1.50
CA GLY A 184 20.73 -11.41 -2.34
C GLY A 184 20.60 -10.08 -1.59
N GLU A 185 20.49 -8.97 -2.32
CA GLU A 185 20.29 -7.65 -1.72
C GLU A 185 18.82 -7.39 -1.36
N ASP A 186 18.52 -7.34 -0.06
CA ASP A 186 17.16 -7.15 0.47
C ASP A 186 17.00 -5.83 1.23
N ALA A 187 17.48 -4.72 0.65
CA ALA A 187 17.12 -3.40 1.15
C ALA A 187 15.77 -2.97 0.54
N LEU A 188 14.81 -2.57 1.38
CA LEU A 188 13.49 -2.07 0.95
C LEU A 188 13.46 -0.56 0.72
N PHE A 189 14.35 0.16 1.39
CA PHE A 189 14.53 1.59 1.21
C PHE A 189 16.01 1.90 1.22
N VAL A 190 16.34 3.06 0.67
CA VAL A 190 17.49 3.85 1.09
C VAL A 190 17.50 3.93 2.62
N ASP A 191 18.68 3.96 3.25
CA ASP A 191 18.85 4.15 4.70
C ASP A 191 18.10 5.39 5.21
N ALA A 192 16.82 5.20 5.55
CA ALA A 192 15.88 6.22 5.97
C ALA A 192 15.38 5.88 7.36
N SER A 193 15.35 6.87 8.26
CA SER A 193 14.81 6.67 9.60
C SER A 193 13.32 6.35 9.55
N LEU A 194 12.84 5.51 10.46
CA LEU A 194 11.41 5.17 10.56
C LEU A 194 10.54 6.42 10.77
N GLY A 195 11.07 7.42 11.48
CA GLY A 195 10.41 8.72 11.66
C GLY A 195 10.24 9.49 10.35
N LEU A 196 11.23 9.48 9.45
CA LEU A 196 11.11 10.10 8.13
C LEU A 196 10.08 9.36 7.26
N ILE A 197 10.12 8.02 7.26
CA ILE A 197 9.15 7.19 6.52
C ILE A 197 7.72 7.51 7.00
N LEU A 198 7.51 7.58 8.33
CA LEU A 198 6.23 7.98 8.91
C LEU A 198 5.82 9.38 8.44
N ALA A 199 6.70 10.36 8.58
CA ALA A 199 6.41 11.75 8.23
C ALA A 199 6.00 11.89 6.76
N VAL A 200 6.70 11.21 5.85
CA VAL A 200 6.44 11.24 4.41
C VAL A 200 5.12 10.56 4.07
N ILE A 201 4.80 9.44 4.71
CA ILE A 201 3.53 8.73 4.50
C ILE A 201 2.36 9.56 5.04
N VAL A 202 2.48 10.14 6.24
CA VAL A 202 1.48 11.04 6.82
C VAL A 202 1.30 12.29 5.96
N LEU A 203 2.39 12.90 5.48
CA LEU A 203 2.33 14.03 4.56
C LEU A 203 1.60 13.65 3.27
N GLY A 204 1.87 12.47 2.71
CA GLY A 204 1.13 11.92 1.57
C GLY A 204 -0.37 11.76 1.84
N MET A 205 -0.75 11.28 3.04
CA MET A 205 -2.15 11.22 3.46
C MET A 205 -2.79 12.61 3.51
N ILE A 206 -2.10 13.60 4.09
CA ILE A 206 -2.56 14.99 4.18
C ILE A 206 -2.76 15.59 2.79
N VAL A 207 -1.78 15.43 1.89
CA VAL A 207 -1.87 15.91 0.49
C VAL A 207 -3.04 15.23 -0.22
N SER A 208 -3.19 13.92 -0.07
CA SER A 208 -4.28 13.14 -0.69
C SER A 208 -5.67 13.51 -0.16
N GLU A 209 -5.78 13.88 1.11
CA GLU A 209 -7.03 14.38 1.70
C GLU A 209 -7.27 15.84 1.31
N GLY A 210 -6.25 16.68 1.28
CA GLY A 210 -6.33 18.07 0.84
C GLY A 210 -6.82 18.20 -0.60
N VAL A 211 -6.23 17.44 -1.54
CA VAL A 211 -6.67 17.42 -2.94
C VAL A 211 -8.13 16.99 -3.08
N TYR A 212 -8.55 15.98 -2.30
CA TYR A 212 -9.92 15.49 -2.32
C TYR A 212 -10.90 16.46 -1.68
N GLY A 213 -10.59 17.01 -0.51
CA GLY A 213 -11.42 17.99 0.17
C GLY A 213 -11.56 19.29 -0.63
N ARG A 214 -10.50 19.67 -1.36
CA ARG A 214 -10.46 20.91 -2.13
C ARG A 214 -11.14 20.82 -3.49
N TRP A 215 -10.93 19.73 -4.23
CA TRP A 215 -11.38 19.59 -5.62
C TRP A 215 -12.23 18.34 -5.90
N GLY A 216 -12.49 17.50 -4.90
CA GLY A 216 -13.23 16.24 -5.08
C GLY A 216 -12.49 15.18 -5.89
N ILE A 217 -11.21 15.39 -6.23
CA ILE A 217 -10.40 14.48 -7.03
C ILE A 217 -9.67 13.49 -6.12
N ARG A 218 -9.77 12.20 -6.44
CA ARG A 218 -9.00 11.16 -5.75
C ARG A 218 -7.66 10.99 -6.46
N LEU A 219 -6.57 11.09 -5.72
CA LEU A 219 -5.24 10.70 -6.21
C LEU A 219 -5.16 9.17 -6.35
N ASN A 220 -4.15 8.71 -7.09
CA ASN A 220 -3.98 7.30 -7.45
C ASN A 220 -3.49 6.42 -6.28
N GLY A 221 -4.25 6.39 -5.18
CA GLY A 221 -3.91 5.77 -3.90
C GLY A 221 -3.50 6.80 -2.84
N ILE A 222 -3.88 6.56 -1.59
CA ILE A 222 -3.61 7.47 -0.46
C ILE A 222 -2.12 7.48 -0.11
N ILE A 223 -1.52 6.29 -0.01
CA ILE A 223 -0.11 6.08 0.37
C ILE A 223 0.77 5.72 -0.83
N ALA A 224 0.17 5.54 -2.01
CA ALA A 224 0.88 4.99 -3.17
C ALA A 224 1.97 5.95 -3.68
N LEU A 225 1.68 7.24 -3.76
CA LEU A 225 2.63 8.24 -4.27
C LEU A 225 3.87 8.42 -3.39
N PRO A 226 3.77 8.62 -2.06
CA PRO A 226 4.96 8.70 -1.21
C PRO A 226 5.76 7.39 -1.21
N LEU A 227 5.10 6.23 -1.18
CA LEU A 227 5.80 4.93 -1.24
C LEU A 227 6.49 4.73 -2.59
N LEU A 228 5.83 5.06 -3.69
CA LEU A 228 6.43 5.00 -5.02
C LEU A 228 7.64 5.92 -5.14
N ALA A 229 7.60 7.11 -4.53
CA ALA A 229 8.74 8.02 -4.51
C ALA A 229 9.92 7.45 -3.71
N LEU A 230 9.67 6.87 -2.53
CA LEU A 230 10.70 6.17 -1.74
C LEU A 230 11.33 5.01 -2.53
N PHE A 231 10.50 4.20 -3.19
CA PHE A 231 10.96 3.10 -4.03
C PHE A 231 11.74 3.59 -5.24
N ALA A 232 11.28 4.64 -5.91
CA ALA A 232 11.95 5.21 -7.08
C ALA A 232 13.35 5.73 -6.74
N LEU A 233 13.57 6.26 -5.54
CA LEU A 233 14.90 6.66 -5.08
C LEU A 233 15.85 5.48 -4.84
N GLN A 234 15.34 4.26 -4.64
CA GLN A 234 16.17 3.06 -4.62
C GLN A 234 16.42 2.54 -6.03
N SER A 235 15.39 2.51 -6.88
CA SER A 235 15.49 2.04 -8.27
C SER A 235 14.60 2.84 -9.21
N ALA A 236 15.21 3.53 -10.17
CA ALA A 236 14.50 4.33 -11.18
C ALA A 236 13.60 3.47 -12.07
N ALA A 237 13.91 2.18 -12.24
CA ALA A 237 13.14 1.23 -13.06
C ALA A 237 11.70 1.02 -12.55
N ILE A 238 11.44 1.34 -11.28
CA ILE A 238 10.12 1.21 -10.66
C ILE A 238 9.10 2.16 -11.29
N VAL A 239 9.52 3.36 -11.72
CA VAL A 239 8.62 4.35 -12.33
C VAL A 239 8.02 3.85 -13.65
N PRO A 240 8.81 3.44 -14.67
CA PRO A 240 8.25 2.91 -15.90
C PRO A 240 7.49 1.60 -15.66
N LEU A 241 7.95 0.72 -14.76
CA LEU A 241 7.22 -0.49 -14.38
C LEU A 241 5.84 -0.17 -13.82
N TYR A 242 5.73 0.82 -12.93
CA TYR A 242 4.47 1.26 -12.35
C TYR A 242 3.52 1.83 -13.41
N VAL A 243 4.01 2.71 -14.29
CA VAL A 243 3.20 3.34 -15.35
C VAL A 243 2.69 2.29 -16.34
N ALA A 244 3.58 1.44 -16.86
CA ALA A 244 3.22 0.38 -17.80
C ALA A 244 2.30 -0.67 -17.15
N GLY A 245 2.62 -1.06 -15.91
CA GLY A 245 1.82 -2.00 -15.14
C GLY A 245 0.40 -1.49 -14.90
N ILE A 246 0.23 -0.22 -14.53
CA ILE A 246 -1.11 0.38 -14.40
C ILE A 246 -1.87 0.31 -15.71
N ALA A 247 -1.24 0.66 -16.84
CA ALA A 247 -1.91 0.64 -18.13
C ALA A 247 -2.42 -0.76 -18.50
N VAL A 248 -1.59 -1.79 -18.29
CA VAL A 248 -1.93 -3.20 -18.54
C VAL A 248 -3.05 -3.67 -17.61
N VAL A 249 -2.87 -3.53 -16.29
CA VAL A 249 -3.83 -4.02 -15.30
C VAL A 249 -5.16 -3.26 -15.40
N TYR A 250 -5.13 -1.95 -15.67
CA TYR A 250 -6.33 -1.16 -15.92
C TYR A 250 -7.13 -1.67 -17.13
N SER A 251 -6.43 -2.03 -18.22
CA SER A 251 -7.06 -2.55 -19.44
C SER A 251 -7.71 -3.90 -19.17
N LEU A 252 -7.00 -4.81 -18.49
CA LEU A 252 -7.53 -6.12 -18.08
C LEU A 252 -8.71 -5.99 -17.12
N LEU A 253 -8.62 -5.11 -16.11
CA LEU A 253 -9.73 -4.82 -15.21
C LEU A 253 -10.96 -4.28 -15.94
N THR A 254 -10.75 -3.41 -16.93
CA THR A 254 -11.84 -2.86 -17.73
C THR A 254 -12.52 -3.94 -18.58
N LEU A 255 -11.74 -4.85 -19.17
CA LEU A 255 -12.26 -6.00 -19.90
C LEU A 255 -13.04 -6.95 -18.98
N LEU A 256 -12.46 -7.31 -17.82
CA LEU A 256 -13.10 -8.18 -16.84
C LEU A 256 -14.38 -7.57 -16.29
N HIS A 257 -14.35 -6.29 -15.91
CA HIS A 257 -15.55 -5.61 -15.43
C HIS A 257 -16.66 -5.61 -16.49
N ARG A 258 -16.34 -5.33 -17.76
CA ARG A 258 -17.34 -5.35 -18.84
C ARG A 258 -17.94 -6.74 -19.10
N THR A 259 -17.18 -7.80 -18.89
CA THR A 259 -17.61 -9.19 -19.18
C THR A 259 -18.29 -9.85 -17.98
N THR A 260 -17.91 -9.51 -16.76
CA THR A 260 -18.37 -10.20 -15.54
C THR A 260 -19.20 -9.31 -14.60
N LEU A 261 -19.22 -7.99 -14.85
CA LEU A 261 -19.84 -6.97 -13.98
C LEU A 261 -19.33 -6.98 -12.53
N LEU A 262 -18.16 -7.59 -12.28
CA LEU A 262 -17.52 -7.57 -10.95
C LEU A 262 -17.24 -6.13 -10.52
N TYR A 263 -17.55 -5.81 -9.26
CA TYR A 263 -17.37 -4.48 -8.70
C TYR A 263 -16.79 -4.51 -7.28
N GLY A 264 -16.46 -3.31 -6.78
CA GLY A 264 -16.04 -3.13 -5.38
C GLY A 264 -14.78 -3.93 -5.01
N ARG A 265 -14.83 -4.61 -3.86
CA ARG A 265 -13.69 -5.32 -3.28
C ARG A 265 -13.23 -6.51 -4.14
N VAL A 266 -14.14 -7.17 -4.83
CA VAL A 266 -13.80 -8.29 -5.71
C VAL A 266 -12.97 -7.81 -6.89
N LEU A 267 -13.36 -6.71 -7.52
CA LEU A 267 -12.60 -6.12 -8.62
C LEU A 267 -11.22 -5.62 -8.17
N LEU A 268 -11.12 -5.01 -6.98
CA LEU A 268 -9.83 -4.64 -6.38
C LEU A 268 -8.93 -5.87 -6.18
N SER A 269 -9.46 -6.94 -5.59
CA SER A 269 -8.74 -8.20 -5.34
C SER A 269 -8.25 -8.80 -6.65
N THR A 270 -9.10 -8.79 -7.68
CA THR A 270 -8.78 -9.29 -9.01
C THR A 270 -7.63 -8.50 -9.65
N GLY A 271 -7.66 -7.17 -9.55
CA GLY A 271 -6.59 -6.32 -10.06
C GLY A 271 -5.25 -6.56 -9.36
N LEU A 272 -5.30 -6.80 -8.05
CA LEU A 272 -4.12 -7.18 -7.27
C LEU A 272 -3.59 -8.56 -7.66
N VAL A 273 -4.46 -9.55 -7.87
CA VAL A 273 -4.06 -10.89 -8.36
C VAL A 273 -3.36 -10.76 -9.70
N ILE A 274 -3.95 -10.04 -10.67
CA ILE A 274 -3.36 -9.84 -12.00
C ILE A 274 -1.98 -9.17 -11.88
N ALA A 275 -1.88 -8.11 -11.07
CA ALA A 275 -0.63 -7.38 -10.91
C ALA A 275 0.47 -8.23 -10.25
N VAL A 276 0.15 -8.96 -9.16
CA VAL A 276 1.11 -9.81 -8.44
C VAL A 276 1.54 -11.00 -9.28
N VAL A 277 0.61 -11.66 -9.99
CA VAL A 277 0.94 -12.75 -10.93
C VAL A 277 1.81 -12.22 -12.07
N GLY A 278 1.45 -11.07 -12.65
CA GLY A 278 2.22 -10.44 -13.72
C GLY A 278 3.62 -9.97 -13.30
N ALA A 279 3.83 -9.68 -12.02
CA ALA A 279 5.13 -9.27 -11.51
C ALA A 279 6.14 -10.41 -11.40
N VAL A 280 5.67 -11.66 -11.25
CA VAL A 280 6.54 -12.86 -11.21
C VAL A 280 7.41 -13.02 -12.46
N PRO A 281 6.85 -13.09 -13.69
CA PRO A 281 7.67 -13.18 -14.89
C PRO A 281 8.51 -11.91 -15.10
N ILE A 282 8.02 -10.73 -14.74
CA ILE A 282 8.81 -9.49 -14.83
C ILE A 282 10.08 -9.60 -13.99
N ALA A 283 9.99 -10.10 -12.75
CA ALA A 283 11.17 -10.28 -11.90
C ALA A 283 12.12 -11.40 -12.36
N MET A 284 11.67 -12.31 -13.25
CA MET A 284 12.51 -13.33 -13.85
C MET A 284 13.36 -12.76 -15.01
N PHE A 285 12.80 -11.80 -15.76
CA PHE A 285 13.41 -11.30 -17.00
C PHE A 285 14.00 -9.89 -16.89
N VAL A 286 13.51 -9.07 -15.97
CA VAL A 286 14.01 -7.72 -15.74
C VAL A 286 15.03 -7.77 -14.61
N PRO A 287 16.24 -7.20 -14.78
CA PRO A 287 17.26 -7.17 -13.75
C PRO A 287 16.85 -6.18 -12.65
N VAL A 288 15.95 -6.62 -11.76
CA VAL A 288 15.56 -5.85 -10.58
C VAL A 288 16.32 -6.38 -9.39
N THR A 289 16.99 -5.48 -8.68
CA THR A 289 17.90 -5.80 -7.58
C THR A 289 17.17 -6.27 -6.32
N SER A 290 15.89 -5.93 -6.14
CA SER A 290 15.15 -6.22 -4.92
C SER A 290 13.74 -6.78 -5.18
N ALA A 291 13.46 -7.96 -4.62
CA ALA A 291 12.16 -8.60 -4.71
C ALA A 291 11.04 -7.79 -4.04
N LEU A 292 11.37 -7.13 -2.93
CA LEU A 292 10.42 -6.33 -2.16
C LEU A 292 9.87 -5.18 -3.01
N HIS A 293 10.76 -4.50 -3.73
CA HIS A 293 10.40 -3.40 -4.61
C HIS A 293 9.43 -3.84 -5.70
N VAL A 294 9.73 -4.94 -6.39
CA VAL A 294 8.84 -5.48 -7.44
C VAL A 294 7.50 -5.91 -6.85
N PHE A 295 7.53 -6.61 -5.72
CA PHE A 295 6.33 -7.11 -5.04
C PHE A 295 5.40 -5.97 -4.59
N PHE A 296 5.92 -4.94 -3.93
CA PHE A 296 5.10 -3.78 -3.56
C PHE A 296 4.68 -2.94 -4.74
N THR A 297 5.55 -2.77 -5.75
CA THR A 297 5.18 -2.06 -6.98
C THR A 297 4.01 -2.76 -7.66
N ALA A 298 3.97 -4.10 -7.68
CA ALA A 298 2.84 -4.87 -8.17
C ALA A 298 1.54 -4.59 -7.38
N ILE A 299 1.62 -4.52 -6.06
CA ILE A 299 0.47 -4.15 -5.21
C ILE A 299 0.00 -2.73 -5.54
N LEU A 300 0.93 -1.77 -5.64
CA LEU A 300 0.62 -0.38 -5.98
C LEU A 300 0.01 -0.28 -7.39
N ILE A 301 0.50 -1.05 -8.36
CA ILE A 301 -0.08 -1.16 -9.71
C ILE A 301 -1.53 -1.64 -9.62
N GLY A 302 -1.81 -2.73 -8.89
CA GLY A 302 -3.16 -3.27 -8.77
C GLY A 302 -4.13 -2.30 -8.10
N VAL A 303 -3.72 -1.66 -7.00
CA VAL A 303 -4.50 -0.62 -6.31
C VAL A 303 -4.72 0.60 -7.22
N GLY A 304 -3.67 1.07 -7.89
CA GLY A 304 -3.71 2.24 -8.77
C GLY A 304 -4.61 2.01 -9.98
N ALA A 305 -4.48 0.86 -10.65
CA ALA A 305 -5.34 0.48 -11.77
C ALA A 305 -6.82 0.42 -11.36
N TYR A 306 -7.13 -0.17 -10.20
CA TYR A 306 -8.50 -0.21 -9.68
C TYR A 306 -9.04 1.19 -9.33
N ASN A 307 -8.23 2.04 -8.70
CA ASN A 307 -8.62 3.41 -8.37
C ASN A 307 -8.90 4.22 -9.64
N LEU A 308 -8.05 4.08 -10.66
CA LEU A 308 -8.24 4.72 -11.96
C LEU A 308 -9.51 4.21 -12.68
N HIS A 309 -9.78 2.91 -12.61
CA HIS A 309 -10.98 2.29 -13.17
C HIS A 309 -12.26 2.86 -12.55
N ARG A 310 -12.30 2.98 -11.22
CA ARG A 310 -13.46 3.52 -10.48
C ARG A 310 -13.71 5.00 -10.68
N MET A 311 -12.71 5.76 -11.15
CA MET A 311 -12.90 7.18 -11.40
C MET A 311 -13.76 7.43 -12.64
N PRO A 312 -14.68 8.41 -12.60
CA PRO A 312 -15.44 8.81 -13.77
C PRO A 312 -14.50 9.20 -14.92
N PRO A 313 -14.82 8.87 -16.19
CA PRO A 313 -13.93 9.11 -17.33
C PRO A 313 -13.40 10.56 -17.40
N GLY A 314 -14.25 11.55 -17.15
CA GLY A 314 -13.87 12.98 -17.18
C GLY A 314 -12.87 13.42 -16.11
N HIS A 315 -12.71 12.65 -15.02
CA HIS A 315 -11.80 12.97 -13.92
C HIS A 315 -10.46 12.21 -13.99
N ARG A 316 -10.32 11.23 -14.89
CA ARG A 316 -9.14 10.35 -14.95
C ARG A 316 -7.86 11.10 -15.30
N LEU A 317 -7.89 11.91 -16.36
CA LEU A 317 -6.72 12.70 -16.78
C LEU A 317 -6.32 13.72 -15.71
N THR A 318 -7.30 14.37 -15.09
CA THR A 318 -7.09 15.29 -13.96
C THR A 318 -6.39 14.58 -12.79
N SER A 319 -6.86 13.39 -12.42
CA SER A 319 -6.23 12.60 -11.35
C SER A 319 -4.83 12.14 -11.71
N ILE A 320 -4.59 11.68 -12.95
CA ILE A 320 -3.26 11.28 -13.43
C ILE A 320 -2.30 12.46 -13.35
N SER A 321 -2.70 13.63 -13.85
CA SER A 321 -1.86 14.84 -13.85
C SER A 321 -1.53 15.32 -12.43
N LEU A 322 -2.53 15.37 -11.54
CA LEU A 322 -2.30 15.73 -10.13
C LEU A 322 -1.43 14.70 -9.40
N SER A 323 -1.64 13.42 -9.66
CA SER A 323 -0.84 12.34 -9.05
C SER A 323 0.60 12.37 -9.54
N ALA A 324 0.84 12.64 -10.82
CA ALA A 324 2.17 12.79 -11.40
C ALA A 324 2.92 14.00 -10.80
N GLY A 325 2.25 15.15 -10.69
CA GLY A 325 2.83 16.33 -10.04
C GLY A 325 3.15 16.10 -8.56
N ALA A 326 2.22 15.48 -7.81
CA ALA A 326 2.46 15.14 -6.40
C ALA A 326 3.61 14.13 -6.23
N PHE A 327 3.67 13.08 -7.06
CA PHE A 327 4.81 12.15 -7.08
C PHE A 327 6.12 12.87 -7.34
N ALA A 328 6.17 13.76 -8.32
CA ALA A 328 7.39 14.52 -8.64
C ALA A 328 7.85 15.41 -7.48
N ILE A 329 6.92 16.07 -6.78
CA ILE A 329 7.22 16.85 -5.56
C ILE A 329 7.78 15.94 -4.47
N PHE A 330 7.16 14.78 -4.21
CA PHE A 330 7.68 13.82 -3.22
C PHE A 330 9.06 13.30 -3.60
N ALA A 331 9.29 12.94 -4.85
CA ALA A 331 10.56 12.43 -5.34
C ALA A 331 11.70 13.46 -5.18
N ILE A 332 11.47 14.71 -5.58
CA ILE A 332 12.44 15.80 -5.42
C ILE A 332 12.66 16.12 -3.94
N GLY A 333 11.58 16.25 -3.16
CA GLY A 333 11.68 16.55 -1.74
C GLY A 333 12.43 15.48 -0.95
N LEU A 334 12.16 14.20 -1.22
CA LEU A 334 12.88 13.08 -0.62
C LEU A 334 14.34 13.03 -1.07
N ARG A 335 14.65 13.35 -2.33
CA ARG A 335 16.04 13.43 -2.83
C ARG A 335 16.90 14.45 -2.06
N LEU A 336 16.28 15.51 -1.52
CA LEU A 336 16.98 16.50 -0.70
C LEU A 336 17.25 15.99 0.72
N ALA A 337 16.45 15.05 1.22
CA ALA A 337 16.57 14.50 2.57
C ALA A 337 17.36 13.17 2.61
N LEU A 338 17.41 12.45 1.49
CA LEU A 338 17.98 11.11 1.38
C LEU A 338 18.97 11.01 0.22
N SER A 339 20.01 10.21 0.40
CA SER A 339 20.94 9.82 -0.66
C SER A 339 20.37 8.63 -1.43
N PRO A 340 19.96 8.76 -2.70
CA PRO A 340 19.40 7.65 -3.47
C PRO A 340 20.38 6.49 -3.58
N GLY A 341 19.83 5.30 -3.83
CA GLY A 341 20.64 4.15 -4.23
C GLY A 341 21.37 4.40 -5.56
N PRO A 342 22.37 3.57 -5.92
CA PRO A 342 23.17 3.75 -7.14
C PRO A 342 22.30 3.75 -8.41
N ASP A 343 21.25 2.92 -8.44
CA ASP A 343 20.28 2.84 -9.54
C ASP A 343 19.04 3.71 -9.33
N GLY A 344 19.09 4.60 -8.34
CA GLY A 344 17.98 5.44 -7.92
C GLY A 344 17.59 6.52 -8.91
N LEU A 345 16.34 6.98 -8.80
CA LEU A 345 15.86 8.17 -9.47
C LEU A 345 16.69 9.40 -9.04
N LEU A 346 16.99 10.28 -9.98
CA LEU A 346 17.82 11.47 -9.84
C LEU A 346 19.29 11.17 -9.51
N VAL A 347 19.78 10.04 -10.03
CA VAL A 347 21.22 9.68 -10.05
C VAL A 347 21.72 9.62 -11.48
N THR A 348 21.19 8.67 -12.26
CA THR A 348 21.51 8.52 -13.69
C THR A 348 20.58 9.40 -14.53
N GLN A 349 21.05 9.85 -15.70
CA GLN A 349 20.24 10.62 -16.66
C GLN A 349 19.53 11.85 -16.04
N LEU A 350 20.18 12.50 -15.07
CA LEU A 350 19.62 13.57 -14.25
C LEU A 350 18.90 14.66 -15.06
N PRO A 351 19.43 15.19 -16.18
CA PRO A 351 18.75 16.25 -16.94
C PRO A 351 17.39 15.79 -17.50
N LEU A 352 17.32 14.57 -18.05
CA LEU A 352 16.09 14.01 -18.59
C LEU A 352 15.07 13.78 -17.47
N GLN A 353 15.49 13.18 -16.36
CA GLN A 353 14.60 12.88 -15.24
C GLN A 353 14.07 14.16 -14.58
N LEU A 354 14.92 15.17 -14.37
CA LEU A 354 14.48 16.48 -13.88
C LEU A 354 13.51 17.16 -14.85
N THR A 355 13.74 17.06 -16.15
CA THR A 355 12.82 17.62 -17.15
C THR A 355 11.45 16.94 -17.09
N LEU A 356 11.40 15.61 -16.98
CA LEU A 356 10.16 14.86 -16.86
C LEU A 356 9.42 15.16 -15.55
N LEU A 357 10.13 15.22 -14.42
CA LEU A 357 9.54 15.60 -13.14
C LEU A 357 9.04 17.06 -13.15
N GLY A 358 9.82 17.97 -13.73
CA GLY A 358 9.42 19.37 -13.91
C GLY A 358 8.16 19.49 -14.76
N ALA A 359 8.09 18.77 -15.88
CA ALA A 359 6.89 18.72 -16.72
C ALA A 359 5.67 18.16 -15.96
N ALA A 360 5.85 17.12 -15.14
CA ALA A 360 4.80 16.57 -14.30
C ALA A 360 4.29 17.58 -13.25
N ILE A 361 5.19 18.35 -12.63
CA ILE A 361 4.85 19.43 -11.70
C ILE A 361 4.06 20.53 -12.41
N VAL A 362 4.52 20.98 -13.57
CA VAL A 362 3.84 22.01 -14.37
C VAL A 362 2.45 21.53 -14.79
N ALA A 363 2.32 20.31 -15.28
CA ALA A 363 1.03 19.73 -15.66
C ALA A 363 0.07 19.63 -14.46
N GLY A 364 0.55 19.12 -13.32
CA GLY A 364 -0.21 19.03 -12.08
C GLY A 364 -0.65 20.40 -11.56
N GLY A 365 0.26 21.39 -11.57
CA GLY A 365 0.00 22.76 -11.16
C GLY A 365 -1.00 23.46 -12.07
N HIS A 366 -0.87 23.32 -13.39
CA HIS A 366 -1.83 23.84 -14.36
C HIS A 366 -3.23 23.22 -14.14
N THR A 367 -3.29 21.91 -13.88
CA THR A 367 -4.54 21.21 -13.57
C THR A 367 -5.17 21.72 -12.27
N ALA A 368 -4.37 21.92 -11.21
CA ALA A 368 -4.83 22.49 -9.95
C ALA A 368 -5.37 23.92 -10.13
N LEU A 369 -4.67 24.78 -10.88
CA LEU A 369 -5.10 26.15 -11.18
C LEU A 369 -6.40 26.16 -11.98
N ARG A 370 -6.55 25.25 -12.96
CA ARG A 370 -7.79 25.09 -13.72
C ARG A 370 -8.96 24.71 -12.81
N LEU A 371 -8.76 23.75 -11.91
CA LEU A 371 -9.79 23.33 -10.95
C LEU A 371 -10.18 24.46 -10.00
N GLU A 372 -9.20 25.26 -9.57
CA GLU A 372 -9.44 26.40 -8.70
C GLU A 372 -10.25 27.49 -9.40
N ARG A 373 -9.96 27.77 -10.68
CA ARG A 373 -10.74 28.73 -11.49
C ARG A 373 -12.18 28.27 -11.77
N LEU A 374 -12.39 26.96 -11.89
CA LEU A 374 -13.72 26.38 -12.11
C LEU A 374 -14.54 26.28 -10.82
N ARG A 375 -13.94 26.56 -9.65
CA ARG A 375 -14.64 26.51 -8.39
C ARG A 375 -15.63 27.69 -8.31
N PRO A 376 -16.93 27.43 -8.10
CA PRO A 376 -17.88 28.50 -7.80
C PRO A 376 -17.40 29.27 -6.57
N ALA A 377 -17.43 30.60 -6.62
CA ALA A 377 -17.13 31.41 -5.44
C ALA A 377 -18.08 30.98 -4.31
N ASP A 378 -17.56 30.81 -3.09
CA ASP A 378 -18.33 30.33 -1.93
C ASP A 378 -19.58 31.20 -1.61
N ARG A 379 -19.76 32.35 -2.30
CA ARG A 379 -20.96 33.22 -2.26
C ARG A 379 -22.20 32.67 -2.97
N ASP A 380 -22.08 31.73 -3.91
CA ASP A 380 -23.22 31.18 -4.65
C ASP A 380 -23.86 29.94 -4.00
N ARG A 381 -23.32 29.48 -2.87
CA ARG A 381 -24.01 28.52 -1.99
C ARG A 381 -25.13 29.23 -1.23
N ARG A 382 -26.13 29.77 -1.94
CA ARG A 382 -27.42 30.07 -1.30
C ARG A 382 -27.98 28.75 -0.78
N PRO A 383 -28.43 28.67 0.48
CA PRO A 383 -29.28 27.57 0.90
C PRO A 383 -30.43 27.49 -0.09
N GLN A 384 -30.65 26.33 -0.71
CA GLN A 384 -31.95 26.04 -1.29
C GLN A 384 -32.92 26.20 -0.13
N ALA A 385 -33.60 27.35 -0.11
CA ALA A 385 -34.66 27.64 0.82
C ALA A 385 -35.62 26.46 0.73
N SER A 386 -35.86 25.84 1.88
CA SER A 386 -36.93 24.89 2.11
C SER A 386 -38.18 25.42 1.42
N SER A 387 -38.55 24.83 0.28
CA SER A 387 -39.88 24.98 -0.27
C SER A 387 -40.83 24.40 0.76
N GLY A 388 -41.50 25.28 1.50
CA GLY A 388 -42.53 24.90 2.45
C GLY A 388 -43.61 24.11 1.73
N HIS A 389 -43.77 22.86 2.11
CA HIS A 389 -45.05 22.19 1.99
C HIS A 389 -45.89 22.65 3.17
N THR A 390 -46.79 23.58 2.86
CA THR A 390 -48.01 23.83 3.65
C THR A 390 -48.99 22.70 3.39
#